data_AF-A0A1V4VMJ4-F1
#
_entry.id   AF-A0A1V4VMJ4-F1
#
_cell.length_a   1.000
_cell.length_b   1.000
_cell.length_c   1.000
_cell.angle_alpha   90.00
_cell.angle_beta   90.00
_cell.angle_gamma   90.00
#
_symmetry.space_group_name_H-M   'P 1'
#
loop_
_entity.id
_entity.type
_entity.pdbx_description
1 polymer ?
#
loop_
_entity_poly.entity_id
_entity_poly.type
_entity_poly.pdbx_seq_one_letter_code
_entity_poly.pdbx_strand_id
1 'polypeptide(L)' 'MSVPKFDSPEEEIKKWLNYIALICLSEEFQSLKMELETIYQQSNMENYRLAAFQDALYAFLSQEEDGQVCQSGTY' A
#
# COMPACT_ATOMS: atom_id res chain seq x y z
N MET A 1 -12.35 17.65 30.01
CA MET A 1 -11.54 16.43 29.79
C MET A 1 -12.06 15.76 28.54
N SER A 2 -11.46 16.07 27.39
CA SER A 2 -11.85 15.51 26.10
C SER A 2 -11.54 14.02 26.09
N VAL A 3 -12.55 13.18 25.92
CA VAL A 3 -12.37 11.73 25.77
C VAL A 3 -11.50 11.46 24.54
N PRO A 4 -10.44 10.63 24.64
CA PRO A 4 -9.70 10.24 23.46
C PRO A 4 -10.67 9.44 22.59
N LYS A 5 -11.01 9.99 21.42
CA LYS A 5 -11.66 9.25 20.34
C LYS A 5 -10.66 8.19 19.92
N PHE A 6 -10.69 7.04 20.57
CA PHE A 6 -10.23 5.81 19.94
C PHE A 6 -11.12 5.65 18.72
N ASP A 7 -10.58 5.99 17.55
CA ASP A 7 -11.12 5.56 16.27
C ASP A 7 -11.46 4.09 16.45
N SER A 8 -12.73 3.72 16.26
CA SER A 8 -13.10 2.31 16.40
C SER A 8 -12.28 1.52 15.36
N PRO A 9 -11.93 0.24 15.61
CA PRO A 9 -11.17 -0.56 14.65
C PRO A 9 -11.82 -0.57 13.24
N GLU A 10 -13.12 -0.36 13.17
CA GLU A 10 -13.88 -0.19 11.93
C GLU A 10 -13.56 1.10 11.15
N GLU A 11 -13.27 2.21 11.84
CA GLU A 11 -12.86 3.49 11.23
C GLU A 11 -11.40 3.42 10.75
N GLU A 12 -10.52 2.75 11.48
CA GLU A 12 -9.15 2.47 11.02
C GLU A 12 -9.18 1.61 9.75
N ILE A 13 -9.96 0.52 9.73
CA ILE A 13 -10.11 -0.31 8.54
C ILE A 13 -10.62 0.51 7.36
N LYS A 14 -11.59 1.41 7.57
CA LYS A 14 -12.10 2.30 6.50
C LYS A 14 -11.04 3.27 5.99
N LYS A 15 -10.21 3.84 6.87
CA LYS A 15 -9.10 4.71 6.48
C LYS A 15 -8.08 3.93 5.66
N TRP A 16 -7.69 2.73 6.11
CA TRP A 16 -6.81 1.83 5.37
C TRP A 16 -7.39 1.45 4.00
N LEU A 17 -8.68 1.12 3.93
CA LEU A 17 -9.35 0.78 2.66
C LEU A 17 -9.39 1.97 1.69
N ASN A 18 -9.70 3.17 2.20
CA ASN A 18 -9.72 4.39 1.39
C ASN A 18 -8.32 4.72 0.86
N TYR A 19 -7.32 4.58 1.72
CA TYR A 19 -5.92 4.78 1.38
C TYR A 19 -5.42 3.76 0.33
N ILE A 20 -5.71 2.46 0.52
CA ILE A 20 -5.43 1.42 -0.48
C ILE A 20 -6.16 1.71 -1.80
N ALA A 21 -7.40 2.19 -1.75
CA ALA A 21 -8.15 2.57 -2.95
C ALA A 21 -7.49 3.77 -3.67
N LEU A 22 -7.01 4.76 -2.92
CA LEU A 22 -6.25 5.89 -3.48
C LEU A 22 -4.95 5.42 -4.14
N ILE A 23 -4.18 4.56 -3.47
CA ILE A 23 -2.97 3.95 -4.05
C ILE A 23 -3.32 3.22 -5.35
N CYS A 24 -4.37 2.40 -5.34
CA CYS A 24 -4.78 1.65 -6.52
C CYS A 24 -5.24 2.55 -7.68
N LEU A 25 -5.72 3.76 -7.39
CA LEU A 25 -6.10 4.76 -8.39
C LEU A 25 -4.91 5.56 -8.91
N SER A 26 -3.78 5.58 -8.20
CA SER A 26 -2.55 6.26 -8.64
C SER A 26 -1.91 5.58 -9.84
N GLU A 27 -1.48 6.38 -10.82
CA GLU A 27 -0.89 5.90 -12.07
C GLU A 27 0.46 5.19 -11.84
N GLU A 28 1.22 5.63 -10.83
CA GLU A 28 2.48 5.01 -10.40
C GLU A 28 2.28 3.57 -9.91
N PHE A 29 1.22 3.33 -9.12
CA PHE A 29 0.89 1.99 -8.64
C PHE A 29 0.45 1.07 -9.79
N GLN A 30 -0.39 1.59 -10.69
CA GLN A 30 -0.86 0.82 -11.84
C GLN A 30 0.28 0.46 -12.78
N SER A 31 1.22 1.37 -13.00
CA SER A 31 2.43 1.13 -13.80
C SER A 31 3.31 0.08 -13.15
N LEU A 32 3.62 0.21 -11.85
CA LEU A 32 4.43 -0.76 -11.11
C LEU A 32 3.77 -2.15 -11.13
N LYS A 33 2.48 -2.23 -10.85
CA LYS A 33 1.70 -3.48 -10.91
C LYS A 33 1.79 -4.12 -12.30
N MET A 34 1.66 -3.33 -13.37
CA MET A 34 1.70 -3.85 -14.75
C MET A 34 3.11 -4.36 -15.13
N GLU A 35 4.16 -3.69 -14.67
CA GLU A 35 5.55 -4.15 -14.80
C GLU A 35 5.77 -5.47 -14.03
N LEU A 36 5.35 -5.56 -12.76
CA LEU A 36 5.43 -6.80 -12.00
C LEU A 36 4.60 -7.92 -12.63
N GLU A 37 3.38 -7.65 -13.10
CA GLU A 37 2.55 -8.64 -13.82
C GLU A 37 3.31 -9.20 -15.02
N THR A 38 3.98 -8.35 -15.79
CA THR A 38 4.77 -8.76 -16.95
C THR A 38 5.95 -9.64 -16.53
N ILE A 39 6.68 -9.27 -15.47
CA ILE A 39 7.82 -10.02 -14.94
C ILE A 39 7.39 -11.40 -14.40
N TYR A 40 6.30 -11.46 -13.63
CA TYR A 40 5.80 -12.73 -13.08
C TYR A 40 5.16 -13.61 -14.15
N GLN A 41 4.51 -13.01 -15.15
CA GLN A 41 4.00 -13.74 -16.32
C GLN A 41 5.15 -14.39 -17.10
N GLN A 42 6.24 -13.66 -17.34
CA GLN A 42 7.44 -14.20 -17.99
C GLN A 42 8.10 -15.30 -17.16
N SER A 43 8.01 -15.20 -15.84
CA SER A 43 8.56 -16.16 -14.88
C SER A 43 7.67 -17.39 -14.64
N ASN A 44 6.55 -17.53 -15.37
CA ASN A 44 5.59 -18.65 -15.25
C ASN A 44 5.01 -18.84 -13.84
N MET A 45 4.87 -17.75 -13.06
CA MET A 45 4.27 -17.80 -11.73
C MET A 45 2.75 -18.03 -11.81
N GLU A 46 2.24 -18.99 -11.04
CA GLU A 46 0.80 -19.12 -10.81
C GLU A 46 0.28 -17.90 -10.04
N ASN A 47 -0.91 -17.42 -10.40
CA ASN A 47 -1.51 -16.22 -9.79
C ASN A 47 -0.65 -14.94 -9.92
N TYR A 48 0.13 -14.81 -10.99
CA TYR A 48 1.02 -13.67 -11.26
C TYR A 48 0.37 -12.29 -11.05
N ARG A 49 -0.93 -12.11 -11.35
CA ARG A 49 -1.65 -10.84 -11.10
C ARG A 49 -1.85 -10.53 -9.63
N LEU A 50 -2.17 -11.56 -8.84
CA LEU A 50 -2.38 -11.41 -7.41
C LEU A 50 -1.04 -11.17 -6.71
N ALA A 51 0.00 -11.90 -7.10
CA ALA A 51 1.36 -11.71 -6.61
C ALA A 51 1.90 -10.32 -6.94
N ALA A 52 1.77 -9.87 -8.20
CA ALA A 52 2.13 -8.51 -8.61
C ALA A 52 1.41 -7.43 -7.82
N PHE A 53 0.11 -7.61 -7.58
CA PHE A 53 -0.68 -6.68 -6.80
C PHE A 53 -0.24 -6.65 -5.34
N GLN A 54 0.00 -7.82 -4.73
CA GLN A 54 0.42 -7.91 -3.34
C GLN A 54 1.82 -7.33 -3.12
N ASP A 55 2.77 -7.62 -4.01
CA ASP A 55 4.13 -7.07 -3.93
C ASP A 55 4.15 -5.56 -4.22
N ALA A 56 3.39 -5.09 -5.22
CA ALA A 56 3.26 -3.64 -5.46
C ALA A 56 2.62 -2.94 -4.25
N LEU A 57 1.55 -3.50 -3.68
CA LEU A 57 0.89 -2.91 -2.52
C LEU A 57 1.82 -2.90 -1.30
N TYR A 58 2.53 -4.00 -1.07
CA TYR A 58 3.52 -4.07 -0.01
C TYR A 58 4.65 -3.05 -0.21
N ALA A 59 5.19 -2.92 -1.42
CA ALA A 59 6.25 -1.94 -1.72
C ALA A 59 5.80 -0.49 -1.52
N PHE A 60 4.54 -0.16 -1.83
CA PHE A 60 3.98 1.17 -1.59
C PHE A 60 3.66 1.42 -0.10
N LEU A 61 3.08 0.43 0.59
CA LEU A 61 2.79 0.51 2.02
C LEU A 61 4.06 0.58 2.87
N SER A 62 5.06 -0.25 2.56
CA SER A 62 6.36 -0.24 3.24
C SER A 62 7.16 1.04 2.96
N GLN A 63 7.06 1.63 1.77
CA GLN A 63 7.67 2.93 1.50
C GLN A 63 7.06 4.06 2.35
N GLU A 64 5.76 4.00 2.62
CA GLU A 64 5.10 5.01 3.46
C GLU A 64 5.44 4.83 4.95
N GLU A 65 5.58 3.58 5.40
CA GLU A 65 6.02 3.26 6.77
C GLU A 65 7.48 3.74 7.02
N ASP A 66 8.39 3.59 6.05
CA ASP A 66 9.77 4.08 6.13
C ASP A 66 9.88 5.61 5.95
N GLY A 67 8.97 6.22 5.18
CA GLY A 67 8.86 7.68 5.03
C GLY A 67 8.49 8.41 6.32
N GLN A 68 7.78 7.73 7.22
CA GLN A 68 7.45 8.27 8.55
C GLN A 68 8.63 8.16 9.55
N VAL A 69 9.58 7.25 9.31
CA VAL A 69 10.80 7.12 10.13
C VAL A 69 11.77 8.28 9.88
N CYS A 70 11.76 8.89 8.69
CA CYS A 70 12.63 10.04 8.37
C CYS A 70 12.06 11.43 8.76
N GLN A 71 10.83 11.53 9.28
CA GLN A 71 10.33 12.81 9.85
C GLN A 71 10.45 12.90 11.38
N SER A 72 10.86 11.81 12.06
CA SER A 72 11.10 11.82 13.52
C SER A 72 12.59 12.08 13.86
N GLY A 73 13.26 12.87 13.02
CA GLY A 73 14.71 13.08 13.08
C GLY A 73 15.12 14.52 12.83
N THR A 74 14.31 15.53 13.19
CA THR A 74 14.86 16.87 13.41
C THR A 74 13.98 17.71 14.35
N TYR A 75 14.66 18.16 15.42
CA TYR A 75 14.30 19.16 16.45
C TYR A 75 13.62 18.67 17.72
#